data_AF-A0A3D2S1D6-F1
#
_entry.id   AF-A0A3D2S1D6-F1
#
_cell.length_a   1.000
_cell.length_b   1.000
_cell.length_c   1.000
_cell.angle_alpha   90.00
_cell.angle_beta   90.00
_cell.angle_gamma   90.00
#
_symmetry.space_group_name_H-M   'P 1'
#
loop_
_entity.id
_entity.type
_entity.pdbx_description
1 polymer ?
#
loop_
_entity_poly.entity_id
_entity_poly.type
_entity_poly.pdbx_seq_one_letter_code
_entity_poly.pdbx_strand_id
1 'polypeptide(L)' 'MFPPVVIHMISVGEESGSPQQMMSKLSEYYDLETKKNLERLTSLVGPLVILFMGVIIGLIAFAIIDPILKMSASIG' A
#
# COMPACT_ATOMS: atom_id res chain seq x y z
N MET A 1 -19.33 0.60 11.48
CA MET A 1 -20.25 -0.46 11.00
C MET A 1 -19.52 -1.79 11.13
N PHE A 2 -20.12 -2.80 11.75
CA PHE A 2 -19.48 -4.13 11.84
C PHE A 2 -19.58 -4.85 10.49
N PRO A 3 -18.50 -5.47 9.99
CA PRO A 3 -18.55 -6.25 8.76
C PRO A 3 -19.57 -7.40 8.86
N PRO A 4 -20.25 -7.76 7.75
CA PRO A 4 -21.19 -8.89 7.74
C PRO A 4 -20.57 -10.20 8.24
N VAL A 5 -19.26 -10.37 8.03
CA VAL A 5 -18.51 -11.56 8.48
C VAL A 5 -18.51 -11.69 10.00
N VAL A 6 -18.48 -10.57 10.74
CA VAL A 6 -18.50 -10.56 12.21
C VAL A 6 -19.84 -11.04 12.73
N ILE A 7 -20.92 -10.50 12.17
CA ILE A 7 -22.30 -10.88 12.52
C ILE A 7 -22.51 -12.37 12.23
N HIS A 8 -22.05 -12.84 11.08
CA HIS A 8 -22.20 -14.25 10.69
C HIS A 8 -21.41 -15.20 11.60
N MET A 9 -20.16 -14.88 11.94
CA MET A 9 -19.36 -15.71 12.85
C MET A 9 -19.92 -15.75 14.27
N ILE A 10 -20.52 -14.65 14.74
CA ILE A 10 -21.22 -14.61 16.03
C ILE A 10 -22.46 -15.50 15.99
N SER A 11 -23.32 -15.38 14.98
CA SER A 11 -24.51 -16.25 14.83
C SER A 11 -24.14 -17.73 14.75
N VAL A 12 -23.10 -18.09 14.00
CA VAL A 12 -22.61 -19.49 13.93
C VAL A 12 -22.06 -19.95 15.29
N GLY A 13 -21.39 -19.07 16.03
CA GLY A 13 -20.91 -19.35 17.38
C GLY A 13 -22.05 -19.58 18.38
N GLU A 14 -23.13 -18.81 18.27
CA GLU A 14 -24.34 -18.98 19.09
C GLU A 14 -25.10 -20.25 18.74
N GLU A 15 -25.32 -20.55 17.45
CA GLU A 15 -26.00 -21.78 17.00
C GLU A 15 -25.22 -23.06 17.34
N SER A 16 -23.89 -22.99 17.31
CA SER A 16 -23.01 -24.12 17.67
C SER A 16 -22.73 -24.24 19.17
N GLY A 17 -23.23 -23.31 19.99
CA GLY A 17 -22.95 -23.26 21.44
C GLY A 17 -21.48 -22.97 21.77
N SER A 18 -20.71 -22.40 20.84
CA SER A 18 -19.28 -22.12 20.97
C SER A 18 -18.86 -20.67 20.66
N PRO A 19 -19.54 -19.65 21.22
CA PRO A 19 -19.29 -18.24 20.87
C PRO A 19 -17.88 -17.76 21.25
N GLN A 20 -17.29 -18.27 22.33
CA GLN A 20 -15.91 -17.95 22.72
C GLN A 20 -14.90 -18.40 21.66
N GLN A 21 -15.12 -19.58 21.06
CA GLN A 21 -14.24 -20.10 20.02
C GLN A 21 -14.35 -19.25 18.74
N MET A 22 -15.54 -18.77 18.40
CA MET A 22 -15.73 -17.88 17.25
C MET A 22 -15.16 -16.48 17.48
N MET A 23 -15.22 -15.93 18.69
CA MET A 23 -14.53 -14.68 19.04
C MET A 23 -13.00 -14.79 18.87
N SER A 24 -12.41 -15.93 19.26
CA SER A 24 -10.98 -16.16 19.04
C SER A 24 -10.62 -16.15 17.56
N LYS A 25 -11.43 -16.84 16.73
CA LYS A 25 -11.25 -16.84 15.27
C LYS A 25 -11.44 -15.46 14.65
N LEU A 26 -12.37 -14.66 15.17
CA LEU A 26 -12.56 -13.28 14.73
C LEU A 26 -11.33 -12.42 15.02
N SER A 27 -10.72 -12.58 16.20
CA SER A 27 -9.45 -11.89 16.53
C SER A 27 -8.34 -12.28 15.56
N GLU A 28 -8.15 -13.58 15.33
CA GLU A 28 -7.14 -14.09 14.38
C GLU A 28 -7.38 -13.56 12.96
N TYR A 29 -8.64 -13.50 12.53
CA TYR A 29 -9.02 -12.94 11.23
C TYR A 29 -8.62 -11.46 11.11
N TYR A 30 -8.93 -10.64 12.13
CA TYR A 30 -8.57 -9.22 12.13
C TYR A 30 -7.06 -8.99 12.18
N ASP A 31 -6.32 -9.81 12.91
CA ASP A 31 -4.84 -9.76 12.91
C ASP A 31 -4.29 -10.09 11.52
N LEU A 32 -4.83 -11.11 10.85
CA LEU A 32 -4.46 -11.47 9.48
C LEU A 32 -4.80 -10.37 8.48
N GLU A 33 -5.99 -9.78 8.59
CA GLU A 33 -6.41 -8.69 7.71
C GLU A 33 -5.55 -7.44 7.92
N THR A 34 -5.22 -7.11 9.17
CA THR A 34 -4.31 -6.01 9.50
C THR A 34 -2.93 -6.25 8.92
N LYS A 35 -2.37 -7.46 9.08
CA LYS A 35 -1.07 -7.83 8.48
C LYS A 35 -1.10 -7.71 6.96
N LYS A 36 -2.13 -8.23 6.30
CA LYS A 36 -2.30 -8.12 4.84
C LYS A 36 -2.39 -6.67 4.37
N ASN A 37 -3.09 -5.83 5.12
CA ASN A 37 -3.17 -4.41 4.82
C ASN A 37 -1.80 -3.74 4.96
N LEU A 38 -1.04 -4.10 5.99
CA LEU A 38 0.32 -3.60 6.19
C LEU A 38 1.27 -4.05 5.08
N GLU A 39 1.18 -5.31 4.64
CA GLU A 39 1.95 -5.84 3.51
C GLU A 39 1.62 -5.11 2.21
N ARG A 40 0.35 -4.83 1.95
CA ARG A 40 -0.08 -4.04 0.79
C ARG A 40 0.43 -2.61 0.83
N LEU A 41 0.43 -1.97 2.00
CA LEU A 41 0.98 -0.63 2.16
C LEU A 41 2.50 -0.64 1.93
N THR A 42 3.18 -1.65 2.49
CA THR A 42 4.63 -1.80 2.36
C THR A 42 5.04 -2.15 0.93
N SER A 43 4.24 -2.93 0.19
CA SER A 43 4.55 -3.30 -1.19
C SER A 43 4.52 -2.10 -2.15
N LEU A 44 3.76 -1.04 -1.82
CA LEU A 44 3.74 0.22 -2.58
C LEU A 44 4.99 1.08 -2.36
N VAL A 45 5.77 0.83 -1.31
CA VAL A 45 7.01 1.58 -1.02
C VAL A 45 8.01 1.42 -2.17
N GLY A 46 8.16 0.21 -2.72
CA GLY A 46 9.05 -0.06 -3.86
C GLY A 46 8.75 0.82 -5.08
N PRO A 47 7.52 0.77 -5.63
CA PRO A 47 7.08 1.64 -6.72
C PRO A 47 7.27 3.14 -6.45
N LEU A 48 7.00 3.60 -5.21
CA LEU A 48 7.19 5.01 -4.84
C LEU A 48 8.66 5.44 -4.87
N VAL A 49 9.57 4.57 -4.42
CA VAL A 49 11.02 4.83 -4.48
C VAL A 49 11.48 4.96 -5.93
N ILE A 50 11.00 4.09 -6.83
CA ILE A 50 11.34 4.16 -8.26
C ILE A 50 10.83 5.46 -8.89
N LEU A 51 9.59 5.86 -8.59
CA LEU A 51 9.02 7.12 -9.08
C LEU A 51 9.84 8.32 -8.59
N PHE A 52 10.21 8.34 -7.32
CA PHE A 52 11.02 9.40 -6.73
C PHE A 52 12.42 9.49 -7.36
N MET A 53 13.07 8.34 -7.59
CA MET A 53 14.35 8.31 -8.32
C MET A 53 14.21 8.82 -9.75
N GLY A 54 13.12 8.45 -10.45
CA GLY A 54 12.83 8.95 -11.80
C GLY A 54 12.70 10.47 -11.85
N VAL A 55 12.04 11.07 -10.86
CA VAL A 55 11.94 12.53 -10.74
C VAL A 55 13.31 13.17 -10.54
N ILE A 56 14.12 12.65 -9.62
CA ILE A 56 15.48 13.19 -9.37
C ILE A 56 16.34 13.13 -10.64
N ILE A 57 16.34 11.97 -11.31
CA ILE A 57 17.11 11.79 -12.55
C ILE A 57 16.59 12.72 -13.64
N GLY A 58 15.27 12.88 -13.77
CA GLY A 58 14.65 13.80 -14.71
C GLY A 58 15.05 15.26 -14.48
N LEU A 59 15.10 15.71 -13.22
CA LEU A 59 15.56 17.05 -12.87
C LEU A 59 17.03 17.28 -13.22
N ILE A 60 17.89 16.29 -12.95
CA ILE A 60 19.32 16.35 -13.31
C ILE A 60 19.48 16.42 -14.83
N ALA A 61 18.77 15.56 -15.58
CA ALA A 61 18.80 15.57 -17.03
C ALA A 61 18.33 16.92 -17.59
N PHE A 62 17.25 17.47 -17.07
CA PHE A 62 16.75 18.79 -17.47
C PHE A 62 17.79 19.89 -17.21
N ALA A 63 18.42 19.89 -16.04
CA ALA A 63 19.46 20.87 -15.69
C ALA A 63 20.70 20.80 -16.59
N ILE A 64 21.03 19.62 -17.12
CA ILE A 64 22.16 19.44 -18.05
C ILE A 64 21.76 19.81 -19.49
N ILE A 65 20.56 19.45 -19.92
CA ILE A 65 20.11 19.66 -21.30
C ILE A 65 19.86 21.15 -21.59
N ASP A 66 19.26 21.90 -20.68
CA ASP A 66 18.96 23.33 -20.86
C ASP A 66 20.18 24.19 -21.26
N PRO A 67 21.34 24.14 -20.57
CA PRO A 67 22.51 24.92 -20.96
C PRO A 67 23.13 24.43 -22.29
N ILE A 68 23.09 23.13 -22.57
CA ILE A 68 23.60 22.58 -23.85
C ILE A 68 22.78 23.13 -25.02
N LEU A 69 21.45 23.16 -24.88
CA LEU A 69 20.55 23.72 -25.90
C LEU A 69 20.81 25.21 -26.11
N LYS A 70 21.00 25.97 -25.02
CA LYS A 70 21.32 27.41 -25.09
C LYS A 70 22.67 27.67 -25.76
N MET A 71 23.70 26.87 -25.45
CA MET A 71 25.01 26.96 -26.10
C MET A 71 24.92 26.61 -27.57
N SER A 72 24.20 25.55 -27.94
CA SER A 72 24.00 25.19 -29.36
C SER A 72 23.29 26.29 -30.14
N ALA A 73 22.32 26.97 -29.52
CA ALA A 73 21.56 28.05 -30.15
C ALA A 73 22.34 29.37 -30.26
N SER A 74 23.36 29.60 -29.43
CA SER A 74 24.18 30.82 -29.51
C SER A 74 25.37 30.71 -30.48
N ILE A 75 25.70 29.50 -30.92
CA ILE A 75 26.85 29.22 -31.80
C ILE A 75 26.41 29.08 -33.28
N GLY A 76 25.11 28.92 -33.54
CA GLY A 76 24.51 29.04 -34.88
C GLY A 76 23.86 30.40 -35.09
#